data_AF-A0A960NZ51-F1
#
_entry.id   AF-A0A960NZ51-F1
#
_cell.length_a   1.000
_cell.length_b   1.000
_cell.length_c   1.000
_cell.angle_alpha   90.00
_cell.angle_beta   90.00
_cell.angle_gamma   90.00
#
_symmetry.space_group_name_H-M   'P 1'
#
loop_
_entity.id
_entity.type
_entity.pdbx_description
1 polymer ?
#
loop_
_entity_poly.entity_id
_entity_poly.type
_entity_poly.pdbx_seq_one_letter_code
_entity_poly.pdbx_strand_id
1 'polypeptide(L)' 'MALSRAKKNELLEGYEAELASATHAFVVGFKGISVVQATELRSRIRANGGHYVVVKNTLAR' A
#
# COMPACT_ATOMS: atom_id res chain seq x y z
N MET A 1 -17.74 6.77 9.43
CA MET A 1 -18.03 5.40 9.91
C MET A 1 -16.76 4.74 10.39
N ALA A 2 -16.75 4.15 11.58
CA ALA A 2 -15.60 3.39 12.07
C ALA A 2 -15.56 2.01 11.41
N LEU A 3 -14.41 1.63 10.86
CA LEU A 3 -14.22 0.28 10.32
C LEU A 3 -14.25 -0.73 11.47
N SER A 4 -15.09 -1.76 11.36
CA SER A 4 -15.19 -2.82 12.37
C SER A 4 -13.85 -3.57 12.51
N ARG A 5 -13.64 -4.23 13.66
CA ARG A 5 -12.43 -5.03 13.88
C ARG A 5 -12.29 -6.15 12.86
N ALA A 6 -13.40 -6.80 12.50
CA ALA A 6 -13.44 -7.85 11.47
C ALA A 6 -12.89 -7.35 10.11
N LYS A 7 -13.38 -6.20 9.62
CA LYS A 7 -12.92 -5.61 8.36
C LYS A 7 -11.44 -5.20 8.36
N LYS A 8 -10.87 -4.88 9.53
CA LYS A 8 -9.44 -4.59 9.63
C LYS A 8 -8.61 -5.86 9.49
N ASN A 9 -9.09 -6.97 10.05
CA ASN A 9 -8.40 -8.26 9.93
C ASN A 9 -8.44 -8.76 8.49
N GLU A 10 -9.59 -8.68 7.82
CA GLU A 10 -9.70 -9.02 6.38
C GLU A 10 -8.71 -8.23 5.51
N LEU A 11 -8.55 -6.93 5.77
CA LEU A 11 -7.57 -6.11 5.05
C LEU A 11 -6.12 -6.52 5.36
N LEU A 12 -5.83 -6.87 6.61
CA LEU A 12 -4.49 -7.34 7.00
C LEU A 12 -4.14 -8.66 6.31
N GLU A 13 -5.06 -9.62 6.31
CA GLU A 13 -4.90 -10.90 5.61
C GLU A 13 -4.66 -10.69 4.10
N GLY A 14 -5.38 -9.75 3.49
CA GLY A 14 -5.16 -9.37 2.09
C GLY A 14 -3.75 -8.81 1.85
N TYR A 15 -3.28 -7.90 2.70
CA TYR A 15 -1.93 -7.34 2.58
C TYR A 15 -0.83 -8.39 2.79
N GLU A 16 -1.01 -9.31 3.75
CA GLU A 16 -0.06 -10.40 3.99
C GLU A 16 0.04 -11.33 2.79
N ALA A 17 -1.09 -11.70 2.17
CA ALA A 17 -1.11 -12.52 0.96
C ALA A 17 -0.42 -11.83 -0.23
N GLU A 18 -0.72 -10.53 -0.46
CA GLU A 18 -0.09 -9.74 -1.52
C GLU A 18 1.44 -9.66 -1.32
N LEU A 19 1.88 -9.38 -0.09
CA LEU A 19 3.30 -9.34 0.27
C LEU A 19 3.99 -10.70 0.13
N ALA A 20 3.34 -11.80 0.54
CA ALA A 20 3.88 -13.14 0.41
C ALA A 20 4.08 -13.56 -1.06
N SER A 21 3.21 -13.08 -1.96
CA SER A 21 3.35 -13.32 -3.41
C SER A 21 4.40 -12.41 -4.08
N ALA A 22 4.74 -11.29 -3.47
CA ALA A 22 5.66 -10.32 -4.04
C ALA A 22 7.11 -10.76 -3.86
N THR A 23 7.85 -10.90 -4.96
CA THR A 23 9.28 -11.25 -4.94
C THR A 23 10.13 -10.10 -4.38
N HIS A 24 9.67 -8.86 -4.56
CA HIS A 24 10.35 -7.64 -4.11
C HIS A 24 9.30 -6.64 -3.62
N ALA A 25 9.53 -6.02 -2.46
CA ALA A 25 8.67 -5.00 -1.88
C ALA A 25 9.48 -3.75 -1.48
N PHE A 26 8.91 -2.57 -1.71
CA PHE A 26 9.50 -1.29 -1.34
C PHE A 26 8.56 -0.51 -0.43
N VAL A 27 9.07 -0.08 0.73
CA VAL A 27 8.34 0.81 1.64
C VAL A 27 8.87 2.23 1.45
N VAL A 28 7.98 3.15 1.06
CA VAL A 28 8.34 4.55 0.77
C VAL A 28 7.52 5.48 1.66
N GLY A 29 8.20 6.39 2.36
CA GLY A 29 7.57 7.48 3.10
C GLY A 29 7.33 8.69 2.21
N PHE A 30 6.12 9.28 2.25
CA PHE A 30 5.73 10.43 1.43
C PHE A 30 6.28 11.80 1.90
N LYS A 31 7.36 11.83 2.69
CA LYS A 31 7.85 13.10 3.25
C LYS A 31 8.50 13.96 2.15
N GLY A 32 7.80 15.04 1.75
CA GLY A 32 8.30 15.99 0.75
C GLY A 32 7.85 15.75 -0.69
N ILE A 33 6.90 14.83 -0.93
CA ILE A 33 6.29 14.61 -2.25
C ILE A 33 4.90 15.25 -2.33
N SER A 34 4.58 15.90 -3.45
CA SER A 34 3.24 16.44 -3.66
C SER A 34 2.24 15.34 -4.01
N VAL A 35 0.94 15.61 -3.79
CA VAL A 35 -0.14 14.66 -4.14
C VAL A 35 -0.14 14.34 -5.63
N VAL A 36 0.20 15.31 -6.48
CA VAL A 36 0.29 15.14 -7.94
C VAL A 36 1.40 14.15 -8.29
N GLN A 37 2.59 14.32 -7.72
CA GLN A 37 3.73 13.43 -7.93
C GLN A 37 3.46 12.00 -7.44
N ALA A 38 2.81 11.86 -6.27
CA ALA A 38 2.43 10.54 -5.75
C ALA A 38 1.39 9.84 -6.65
N THR A 39 0.49 10.60 -7.25
CA THR A 39 -0.53 10.08 -8.18
C THR A 39 0.10 9.61 -9.49
N GLU A 40 1.06 10.36 -10.01
CA GLU A 40 1.83 9.98 -11.19
C GLU A 40 2.64 8.69 -10.94
N LEU A 41 3.35 8.61 -9.81
CA LEU A 41 4.10 7.41 -9.41
C LEU A 41 3.18 6.19 -9.34
N ARG A 42 2.01 6.33 -8.70
CA ARG A 42 1.01 5.25 -8.60
C ARG A 42 0.54 4.80 -9.98
N SER A 43 0.30 5.74 -10.90
CA SER A 43 -0.14 5.42 -12.26
C SER A 43 0.91 4.62 -13.01
N ARG A 44 2.18 5.04 -12.95
CA ARG A 44 3.31 4.34 -13.57
C ARG A 44 3.50 2.92 -13.02
N ILE A 45 3.36 2.74 -11.71
CA ILE A 45 3.46 1.41 -11.07
C ILE A 45 2.35 0.48 -11.58
N ARG A 46 1.10 0.97 -11.66
CA ARG A 46 -0.02 0.19 -12.18
C ARG A 46 0.12 -0.14 -13.67
N ALA A 47 0.63 0.78 -14.47
CA ALA A 47 0.88 0.56 -15.90
C ALA A 47 1.90 -0.58 -16.13
N ASN A 48 2.85 -0.75 -15.22
CA ASN A 48 3.84 -1.83 -15.26
C ASN A 48 3.37 -3.11 -14.55
N GLY A 49 2.08 -3.23 -14.19
CA GLY A 49 1.52 -4.40 -13.51
C GLY A 49 1.88 -4.50 -12.03
N GLY A 50 2.44 -3.45 -11.43
CA GLY A 50 2.80 -3.42 -10.02
C GLY A 50 1.62 -3.07 -9.11
N HIS A 51 1.66 -3.59 -7.90
CA HIS A 51 0.71 -3.26 -6.84
C HIS A 51 1.21 -2.09 -6.01
N TYR A 52 0.29 -1.17 -5.67
CA TYR A 52 0.59 0.01 -4.86
C TYR A 52 -0.50 0.17 -3.79
N VAL A 53 -0.11 0.02 -2.53
CA VAL A 53 -1.00 0.08 -1.38
C VAL A 53 -0.49 1.13 -0.41
N VAL A 54 -1.40 1.95 0.13
CA VAL A 54 -1.10 2.89 1.21
C VAL A 54 -1.58 2.28 2.51
N VAL A 55 -0.64 1.87 3.35
CA VAL A 55 -0.92 1.33 4.68
C VAL A 55 -0.67 2.38 5.76
N LYS A 56 -1.19 2.13 6.96
CA LYS A 56 -0.82 2.92 8.12
C LYS A 56 0.67 2.76 8.41
N ASN A 57 1.33 3.85 8.78
CA ASN A 57 2.74 3.84 9.16
C ASN A 57 3.06 2.82 10.27
N THR A 58 2.13 2.58 11.18
CA THR A 58 2.30 1.58 12.27
C THR A 58 2.33 0.14 11.77
N LEU A 59 1.81 -0.14 10.57
CA LEU A 59 1.80 -1.47 9.97
C LEU A 59 3.04 -1.76 9.11
N ALA A 60 3.76 -0.71 8.69
CA ALA A 60 4.94 -0.80 7.82
C ALA A 60 6.25 -0.41 8.54
N ARG A 61 6.23 -0.39 9.87
CA ARG A 61 7.43 -0.16 10.69
C ARG A 61 8.12 -1.49 10.98
#